data_AF-A0A6J1AKZ2-F1
#
_entry.id   AF-A0A6J1AKZ2-F1
#
_cell.length_a   1.000
_cell.length_b   1.000
_cell.length_c   1.000
_cell.angle_alpha   90.00
_cell.angle_beta   90.00
_cell.angle_gamma   90.00
#
_symmetry.space_group_name_H-M   'P 1'
#
loop_
_entity.id
_entity.type
_entity.pdbx_description
1 polymer ?
#
loop_
_entity_poly.entity_id
_entity_poly.type
_entity_poly.pdbx_seq_one_letter_code
_entity_poly.pdbx_strand_id
1 'polypeptide(L)'
;MKVLVTPRPLPLPLYSKSPPFSHPHLSSSIFQSSKHPHKLSKSMAACIDTSRATEPSQLSQRPDRSQHDENRYKYVNFCRPTFPDHVSSMPFNKNQTKTIPTRKLVDFPFEEEEAVVVEEEDVDAVWLALKEEARLDVEQEPILSNYYYSSILSQNSLESALANHLSIKLSNSSLLSSTLFDIFMGVLVEDQGIIRAVKEDLRAVKERDPACISYVHCFLNYKGFHACQAHRVAHNLWSEGRKVLALLIQNRVSEVFAVDIHPGAKIGSGILLDHATGVVVGETAVIGNNVSILHNVTLGGTGKVSGDRHPKIGDGVLIGAGTCILGNIMIGDGAKIGAGSVVLKEVPPRTTAVGNPARLVGGRENPIKLDKIPSFTMDHTSHITEWSDYVI
;
A
#
# COMPACT_ATOMS: atom_id res chain seq x y z
N MET A 1 -24.74 -48.48 -46.39
CA MET A 1 -24.60 -47.19 -47.10
C MET A 1 -25.52 -47.20 -48.30
N LYS A 2 -26.58 -46.39 -48.27
CA LYS A 2 -27.62 -46.26 -49.31
C LYS A 2 -28.26 -44.86 -49.14
N VAL A 3 -28.83 -44.33 -50.23
CA VAL A 3 -29.91 -43.28 -50.31
C VAL A 3 -29.38 -41.83 -50.32
N LEU A 4 -29.38 -41.11 -51.47
CA LEU A 4 -30.46 -40.43 -52.26
C LEU A 4 -30.59 -38.93 -51.88
N VAL A 5 -30.22 -37.99 -52.77
CA VAL A 5 -31.05 -37.20 -53.72
C VAL A 5 -31.80 -35.98 -53.11
N THR A 6 -31.43 -34.81 -53.67
CA THR A 6 -31.99 -33.41 -53.78
C THR A 6 -33.49 -33.17 -53.46
N PRO A 7 -34.04 -31.91 -53.27
CA PRO A 7 -33.74 -30.65 -54.02
C PRO A 7 -34.00 -29.25 -53.36
N ARG A 8 -33.71 -28.14 -54.08
CA ARG A 8 -34.22 -26.73 -53.90
C ARG A 8 -35.75 -26.64 -54.25
N PRO A 9 -36.57 -25.53 -54.13
CA PRO A 9 -36.29 -24.05 -54.14
C PRO A 9 -37.30 -23.03 -53.45
N LEU A 10 -36.96 -21.70 -53.45
CA LEU A 10 -37.78 -20.44 -53.59
C LEU A 10 -38.84 -19.97 -52.49
N PRO A 11 -39.57 -18.82 -52.59
CA PRO A 11 -39.30 -17.51 -51.92
C PRO A 11 -40.49 -16.82 -51.14
N LEU A 12 -40.23 -15.67 -50.45
CA LEU A 12 -41.04 -14.49 -49.97
C LEU A 12 -42.61 -14.51 -49.95
N PRO A 13 -43.37 -13.81 -49.04
CA PRO A 13 -43.43 -12.31 -49.00
C PRO A 13 -43.97 -11.53 -47.73
N LEU A 14 -43.63 -10.22 -47.69
CA LEU A 14 -44.41 -8.97 -47.38
C LEU A 14 -45.13 -8.62 -46.03
N TYR A 15 -45.01 -7.30 -45.73
CA TYR A 15 -45.90 -6.34 -45.01
C TYR A 15 -45.80 -6.11 -43.47
N SER A 16 -45.39 -4.90 -43.06
CA SER A 16 -46.26 -3.94 -42.33
C SER A 16 -45.70 -2.50 -42.35
N LYS A 17 -46.62 -1.52 -42.33
CA LYS A 17 -46.42 -0.06 -42.48
C LYS A 17 -46.34 0.65 -41.10
N SER A 18 -45.56 1.74 -41.10
CA SER A 18 -45.38 2.93 -40.21
C SER A 18 -46.60 3.42 -39.35
N PRO A 19 -46.43 4.24 -38.26
CA PRO A 19 -45.90 5.62 -38.32
C PRO A 19 -45.05 6.14 -37.12
N PRO A 20 -44.42 7.34 -37.25
CA PRO A 20 -43.72 8.05 -36.18
C PRO A 20 -44.63 9.09 -35.50
N PHE A 21 -44.40 9.39 -34.21
CA PHE A 21 -45.04 10.50 -33.51
C PHE A 21 -44.00 11.46 -32.90
N SER A 22 -44.14 12.72 -33.29
CA SER A 22 -43.43 13.91 -32.80
C SER A 22 -44.24 14.64 -31.70
N HIS A 23 -43.48 15.37 -30.87
CA HIS A 23 -43.78 16.30 -29.76
C HIS A 23 -45.15 17.02 -29.67
N PRO A 24 -45.38 17.66 -28.51
CA PRO A 24 -45.63 19.11 -28.60
C PRO A 24 -44.78 19.96 -27.63
N HIS A 25 -44.46 21.14 -28.15
CA HIS A 25 -44.01 22.35 -27.45
C HIS A 25 -45.11 22.89 -26.51
N LEU A 26 -44.68 23.59 -25.46
CA LEU A 26 -45.39 24.78 -24.96
C LEU A 26 -44.40 25.96 -24.91
N SER A 27 -44.87 27.12 -25.36
CA SER A 27 -44.11 28.36 -25.49
C SER A 27 -44.90 29.56 -24.98
N SER A 28 -44.19 30.69 -24.82
CA SER A 28 -44.58 32.08 -24.51
C SER A 28 -44.47 32.44 -23.02
N SER A 29 -43.90 33.58 -22.60
CA SER A 29 -43.65 34.88 -23.28
C SER A 29 -42.46 35.62 -22.61
N ILE A 30 -41.49 36.14 -23.36
CA ILE A 30 -41.27 37.57 -23.69
C ILE A 30 -41.15 38.52 -22.47
N PHE A 31 -39.93 39.03 -22.21
CA PHE A 31 -39.61 40.46 -22.26
C PHE A 31 -38.09 40.68 -22.42
N GLN A 32 -37.73 41.65 -23.26
CA GLN A 32 -36.38 42.08 -23.65
C GLN A 32 -36.07 43.46 -23.03
N SER A 33 -34.76 43.81 -23.01
CA SER A 33 -34.16 45.16 -22.76
C SER A 33 -33.94 45.52 -21.27
N SER A 34 -32.85 46.14 -20.80
CA SER A 34 -31.88 47.07 -21.41
C SER A 34 -30.50 47.09 -20.67
N LYS A 35 -29.53 47.77 -21.27
CA LYS A 35 -28.14 48.02 -20.83
C LYS A 35 -27.99 49.10 -19.72
N HIS A 36 -27.01 48.89 -18.81
CA HIS A 36 -26.09 49.84 -18.09
C HIS A 36 -26.66 51.00 -17.21
N PRO A 37 -25.84 51.76 -16.42
CA PRO A 37 -25.01 51.36 -15.25
C PRO A 37 -25.08 52.39 -14.07
N HIS A 38 -24.92 52.02 -12.78
CA HIS A 38 -24.51 52.96 -11.69
C HIS A 38 -23.92 52.15 -10.52
N LYS A 39 -22.60 52.14 -10.26
CA LYS A 39 -21.80 53.08 -9.42
C LYS A 39 -22.42 53.44 -8.07
N LEU A 40 -21.84 52.89 -6.99
CA LEU A 40 -21.37 53.53 -5.75
C LEU A 40 -21.00 52.39 -4.76
N SER A 41 -20.11 52.49 -3.77
CA SER A 41 -18.81 53.15 -3.55
C SER A 41 -18.41 52.74 -2.11
N LYS A 42 -17.10 52.69 -1.82
CA LYS A 42 -16.44 52.57 -0.47
C LYS A 42 -16.36 51.16 0.10
N SER A 43 -15.28 50.75 0.77
CA SER A 43 -13.90 51.22 0.91
C SER A 43 -13.17 50.13 1.72
N MET A 44 -11.92 49.82 1.38
CA MET A 44 -11.04 48.97 2.19
C MET A 44 -10.60 49.68 3.48
N ALA A 45 -10.28 48.91 4.52
CA ALA A 45 -9.03 49.04 5.29
C ALA A 45 -8.88 47.90 6.31
N ALA A 46 -7.65 47.43 6.44
CA ALA A 46 -7.13 46.50 7.44
C ALA A 46 -6.86 47.20 8.79
N CYS A 47 -6.66 46.42 9.86
CA CYS A 47 -5.39 46.33 10.60
C CYS A 47 -5.50 45.52 11.90
N ILE A 48 -4.36 44.92 12.21
CA ILE A 48 -3.91 44.19 13.40
C ILE A 48 -3.84 45.14 14.61
N ASP A 49 -4.09 44.64 15.83
CA ASP A 49 -3.14 44.92 16.92
C ASP A 49 -3.17 43.89 18.07
N THR A 50 -1.97 43.74 18.62
CA THR A 50 -1.49 42.88 19.71
C THR A 50 -1.67 43.53 21.07
N SER A 51 -1.68 42.74 22.16
CA SER A 51 -1.20 43.16 23.50
C SER A 51 -1.11 42.00 24.49
N ARG A 52 -0.10 42.05 25.36
CA ARG A 52 0.50 41.00 26.21
C ARG A 52 0.37 41.36 27.70
N ALA A 53 0.49 40.32 28.56
CA ALA A 53 0.66 40.33 30.04
C ALA A 53 -0.60 40.71 30.86
N THR A 54 -0.95 40.10 31.99
CA THR A 54 -0.17 39.67 33.17
C THR A 54 -1.05 38.79 34.08
N GLU A 55 -0.47 37.87 34.86
CA GLU A 55 -1.09 37.10 35.99
C GLU A 55 -1.91 37.99 36.96
N PRO A 56 -2.94 37.45 37.66
CA PRO A 56 -2.69 37.08 39.07
C PRO A 56 -3.59 35.98 39.72
N SER A 57 -2.96 35.21 40.61
CA SER A 57 -3.37 34.93 42.01
C SER A 57 -4.53 33.96 42.35
N GLN A 58 -4.32 33.31 43.51
CA GLN A 58 -5.11 32.27 44.15
C GLN A 58 -6.42 32.72 44.82
N LEU A 59 -7.22 31.71 45.19
CA LEU A 59 -8.27 31.65 46.23
C LEU A 59 -9.64 32.28 45.92
N SER A 60 -10.64 31.42 45.69
CA SER A 60 -11.73 31.27 46.66
C SER A 60 -12.50 29.96 46.45
N GLN A 61 -12.70 29.21 47.53
CA GLN A 61 -13.69 28.15 47.63
C GLN A 61 -15.04 28.77 47.99
N ARG A 62 -16.14 28.24 47.44
CA ARG A 62 -17.31 27.87 48.26
C ARG A 62 -18.14 26.74 47.61
N PRO A 63 -18.85 25.94 48.43
CA PRO A 63 -19.37 24.61 48.10
C PRO A 63 -20.86 24.64 47.76
N ASP A 64 -21.35 23.65 47.00
CA ASP A 64 -22.59 22.95 47.38
C ASP A 64 -22.86 21.69 46.52
N ARG A 65 -23.31 20.63 47.21
CA ARG A 65 -24.07 19.42 46.77
C ARG A 65 -23.40 18.44 45.78
N SER A 66 -23.54 17.11 45.91
CA SER A 66 -24.25 16.22 46.84
C SER A 66 -23.70 14.80 46.61
N GLN A 67 -23.55 14.03 47.68
CA GLN A 67 -23.07 12.63 47.69
C GLN A 67 -23.97 11.69 46.87
N HIS A 68 -23.40 10.72 46.15
CA HIS A 68 -23.57 9.28 46.45
C HIS A 68 -22.68 8.38 45.56
N ASP A 69 -22.12 7.36 46.24
CA ASP A 69 -21.53 6.10 45.77
C ASP A 69 -20.14 6.07 45.12
N GLU A 70 -19.10 6.09 45.98
CA GLU A 70 -17.84 5.39 45.71
C GLU A 70 -17.87 3.99 46.33
N ASN A 71 -17.94 2.96 45.47
CA ASN A 71 -17.59 1.58 45.81
C ASN A 71 -16.33 1.17 45.02
N ARG A 72 -15.18 1.49 45.62
CA ARG A 72 -14.07 0.58 45.88
C ARG A 72 -13.81 -0.55 44.85
N TYR A 73 -12.91 -0.30 43.89
CA TYR A 73 -12.09 -1.37 43.30
C TYR A 73 -10.60 -0.99 43.37
N LYS A 74 -9.90 -1.65 44.31
CA LYS A 74 -8.43 -1.76 44.33
C LYS A 74 -8.04 -2.99 43.50
N TYR A 75 -7.29 -2.78 42.43
CA TYR A 75 -6.42 -3.77 41.79
C TYR A 75 -5.09 -3.04 41.54
N VAL A 76 -4.19 -3.01 42.53
CA VAL A 76 -3.05 -3.94 42.74
C VAL A 76 -2.17 -4.06 41.50
N ASN A 77 -1.04 -3.35 41.59
CA ASN A 77 0.17 -3.44 40.77
C ASN A 77 0.62 -4.89 40.58
N PHE A 78 0.96 -5.28 39.34
CA PHE A 78 1.93 -6.34 39.09
C PHE A 78 2.82 -6.04 37.88
N CYS A 79 4.11 -6.33 38.10
CA CYS A 79 5.18 -6.65 37.15
C CYS A 79 5.70 -5.56 36.20
N ARG A 80 6.69 -4.80 36.69
CA ARG A 80 7.77 -4.24 35.85
C ARG A 80 8.96 -5.20 35.89
N PRO A 81 9.51 -5.65 34.75
CA PRO A 81 10.85 -6.22 34.73
C PRO A 81 11.88 -5.09 34.90
N THR A 82 12.72 -5.21 35.93
CA THR A 82 13.92 -4.39 36.12
C THR A 82 14.99 -4.79 35.13
N PHE A 83 15.39 -3.88 34.24
CA PHE A 83 16.61 -4.01 33.42
C PHE A 83 17.86 -3.76 34.27
N PRO A 84 18.90 -4.60 34.18
CA PRO A 84 20.26 -4.20 34.54
C PRO A 84 21.02 -3.73 33.29
N ASP A 85 21.49 -2.48 33.34
CA ASP A 85 22.50 -1.93 32.45
C ASP A 85 23.85 -2.62 32.68
N HIS A 86 24.30 -3.47 31.74
CA HIS A 86 25.71 -3.79 31.59
C HIS A 86 26.06 -4.06 30.13
N VAL A 87 26.55 -3.00 29.47
CA VAL A 87 27.31 -3.09 28.22
C VAL A 87 28.72 -3.57 28.55
N SER A 88 29.13 -4.70 27.99
CA SER A 88 30.53 -5.15 27.99
C SER A 88 30.97 -5.44 26.56
N SER A 89 31.89 -4.60 26.08
CA SER A 89 32.57 -4.69 24.80
C SER A 89 33.91 -5.41 24.97
N MET A 90 34.18 -6.47 24.20
CA MET A 90 35.54 -6.97 23.89
C MET A 90 35.49 -7.85 22.61
N PRO A 91 36.61 -8.03 21.89
CA PRO A 91 36.66 -7.78 20.45
C PRO A 91 36.89 -9.01 19.56
N PHE A 92 36.65 -8.79 18.27
CA PHE A 92 37.01 -9.60 17.12
C PHE A 92 38.42 -10.20 17.21
N ASN A 93 38.53 -11.52 17.02
CA ASN A 93 39.81 -12.19 16.78
C ASN A 93 39.87 -12.69 15.32
N LYS A 94 40.79 -12.09 14.55
CA LYS A 94 41.28 -12.60 13.26
C LYS A 94 42.40 -13.59 13.54
N ASN A 95 42.34 -14.78 12.92
CA ASN A 95 43.45 -15.67 12.51
C ASN A 95 42.76 -16.96 12.00
N GLN A 96 43.10 -17.61 10.89
CA GLN A 96 44.40 -17.75 10.24
C GLN A 96 44.23 -18.32 8.82
N THR A 97 45.18 -17.94 7.98
CA THR A 97 45.58 -18.41 6.65
C THR A 97 45.80 -19.92 6.51
N LYS A 98 45.43 -20.49 5.35
CA LYS A 98 46.24 -21.47 4.62
C LYS A 98 46.18 -21.23 3.10
N THR A 99 47.30 -20.75 2.56
CA THR A 99 47.71 -20.80 1.15
C THR A 99 48.50 -22.09 0.88
N ILE A 100 48.63 -22.50 -0.40
CA ILE A 100 49.69 -23.30 -1.12
C ILE A 100 49.03 -24.19 -2.23
N PRO A 101 49.60 -24.42 -3.45
CA PRO A 101 49.45 -23.55 -4.63
C PRO A 101 49.13 -24.29 -5.98
N THR A 102 48.90 -23.49 -7.04
CA THR A 102 49.14 -23.72 -8.50
C THR A 102 48.95 -25.10 -9.16
N ARG A 103 48.14 -25.15 -10.24
CA ARG A 103 48.62 -25.31 -11.64
C ARG A 103 47.50 -25.05 -12.67
N LYS A 104 47.80 -24.28 -13.72
CA LYS A 104 46.99 -24.12 -14.94
C LYS A 104 47.09 -25.37 -15.82
N LEU A 105 45.98 -25.79 -16.44
CA LEU A 105 45.96 -26.38 -17.78
C LEU A 105 44.55 -26.22 -18.36
N VAL A 106 44.52 -25.84 -19.63
CA VAL A 106 43.34 -25.49 -20.45
C VAL A 106 43.00 -26.71 -21.30
N ASP A 107 41.73 -27.09 -21.40
CA ASP A 107 40.99 -27.25 -22.67
C ASP A 107 39.60 -27.89 -22.45
N PHE A 108 38.59 -27.27 -23.08
CA PHE A 108 37.18 -27.65 -23.25
C PHE A 108 37.01 -28.86 -24.21
N PRO A 109 35.81 -29.43 -24.50
CA PRO A 109 34.44 -29.10 -24.05
C PRO A 109 33.59 -30.33 -23.59
N PHE A 110 32.57 -30.13 -22.75
CA PHE A 110 31.35 -30.92 -22.83
C PHE A 110 30.18 -30.10 -22.28
N GLU A 111 29.11 -29.99 -23.07
CA GLU A 111 27.86 -29.37 -22.69
C GLU A 111 27.18 -30.26 -21.65
N GLU A 112 27.14 -29.81 -20.40
CA GLU A 112 26.19 -30.30 -19.40
C GLU A 112 25.14 -29.20 -19.25
N GLU A 113 23.90 -29.54 -19.59
CA GLU A 113 22.72 -28.78 -19.19
C GLU A 113 22.76 -28.60 -17.67
N GLU A 114 23.08 -27.38 -17.21
CA GLU A 114 22.85 -26.97 -15.83
C GLU A 114 21.34 -27.06 -15.59
N ALA A 115 20.92 -28.21 -15.06
CA ALA A 115 19.66 -28.32 -14.36
C ALA A 115 19.70 -27.26 -13.26
N VAL A 116 18.88 -26.20 -13.43
CA VAL A 116 18.61 -25.20 -12.40
C VAL A 116 18.06 -25.97 -11.20
N VAL A 117 18.93 -26.26 -10.24
CA VAL A 117 18.53 -26.68 -8.91
C VAL A 117 17.89 -25.44 -8.30
N VAL A 118 16.58 -25.30 -8.49
CA VAL A 118 15.79 -24.38 -7.69
C VAL A 118 15.98 -24.86 -6.26
N GLU A 119 16.69 -24.08 -5.45
CA GLU A 119 16.90 -24.38 -4.04
C GLU A 119 15.54 -24.55 -3.35
N GLU A 120 15.10 -25.80 -3.19
CA GLU A 120 13.87 -26.15 -2.46
C GLU A 120 14.01 -25.83 -0.95
N GLU A 121 15.20 -25.46 -0.46
CA GLU A 121 15.49 -25.20 0.94
C GLU A 121 14.93 -23.86 1.49
N ASP A 122 14.65 -22.85 0.65
CA ASP A 122 14.14 -21.53 1.13
C ASP A 122 12.60 -21.43 1.13
N VAL A 123 11.89 -22.48 0.68
CA VAL A 123 10.42 -22.40 0.49
C VAL A 123 9.67 -22.25 1.82
N ASP A 124 10.21 -22.72 2.95
CA ASP A 124 9.52 -22.67 4.25
C ASP A 124 10.18 -21.80 5.33
N ALA A 125 11.31 -21.14 5.02
CA ALA A 125 12.10 -20.42 6.02
C ALA A 125 11.32 -19.28 6.72
N VAL A 126 10.54 -18.50 5.97
CA VAL A 126 9.73 -17.39 6.52
C VAL A 126 8.63 -17.91 7.44
N TRP A 127 7.98 -19.03 7.08
CA TRP A 127 6.89 -19.58 7.88
C TRP A 127 7.39 -20.23 9.18
N LEU A 128 8.52 -20.93 9.12
CA LEU A 128 9.19 -21.45 10.30
C LEU A 128 9.63 -20.32 11.24
N ALA A 129 10.20 -19.24 10.70
CA ALA A 129 10.56 -18.07 11.48
C ALA A 129 9.32 -17.43 12.16
N LEU A 130 8.21 -17.28 11.43
CA LEU A 130 6.94 -16.79 12.00
C LEU A 130 6.46 -17.65 13.18
N LYS A 131 6.49 -18.98 13.05
CA LYS A 131 6.10 -19.87 14.15
C LYS A 131 7.03 -19.76 15.34
N GLU A 132 8.33 -19.63 15.11
CA GLU A 132 9.30 -19.55 16.18
C GLU A 132 9.21 -18.22 16.93
N GLU A 133 9.16 -17.11 16.21
CA GLU A 133 8.94 -15.78 16.79
C GLU A 133 7.61 -15.73 17.56
N ALA A 134 6.55 -16.34 17.04
CA ALA A 134 5.27 -16.45 17.75
C ALA A 134 5.37 -17.24 19.07
N ARG A 135 6.22 -18.26 19.17
CA ARG A 135 6.45 -18.99 20.44
C ARG A 135 7.18 -18.11 21.44
N LEU A 136 8.23 -17.42 20.99
CA LEU A 136 9.01 -16.51 21.84
C LEU A 136 8.14 -15.37 22.38
N ASP A 137 7.28 -14.78 21.55
CA ASP A 137 6.34 -13.73 21.97
C ASP A 137 5.34 -14.26 23.03
N VAL A 138 4.88 -15.51 22.91
CA VAL A 138 3.98 -16.13 23.91
C VAL A 138 4.70 -16.42 25.23
N GLU A 139 5.96 -16.84 25.19
CA GLU A 139 6.78 -17.01 26.40
C GLU A 139 7.02 -15.68 27.11
N GLN A 140 7.25 -14.61 26.34
CA GLN A 140 7.46 -13.27 26.86
C GLN A 140 6.17 -12.64 27.41
N GLU A 141 5.03 -12.85 26.73
CA GLU A 141 3.74 -12.26 27.08
C GLU A 141 2.59 -13.30 27.04
N PRO A 142 2.45 -14.13 28.10
CA PRO A 142 1.50 -15.25 28.11
C PRO A 142 0.02 -14.87 27.97
N ILE A 143 -0.37 -13.62 28.27
CA ILE A 143 -1.75 -13.16 28.09
C ILE A 143 -2.20 -13.22 26.63
N LEU A 144 -1.24 -13.15 25.69
CA LEU A 144 -1.50 -13.21 24.24
C LEU A 144 -1.45 -14.63 23.67
N SER A 145 -1.24 -15.65 24.50
CA SER A 145 -1.15 -17.07 24.10
C SER A 145 -2.25 -17.50 23.12
N ASN A 146 -3.53 -17.24 23.44
CA ASN A 146 -4.65 -17.60 22.57
C ASN A 146 -4.63 -16.83 21.23
N TYR A 147 -4.19 -15.57 21.25
CA TYR A 147 -4.12 -14.73 20.04
C TYR A 147 -3.07 -15.27 19.06
N TYR A 148 -1.85 -15.54 19.53
CA TYR A 148 -0.79 -16.13 18.70
C TYR A 148 -1.09 -17.57 18.30
N TYR A 149 -1.70 -18.36 19.19
CA TYR A 149 -2.06 -19.74 18.88
C TYR A 149 -3.08 -19.82 17.75
N SER A 150 -4.17 -19.05 17.85
CA SER A 150 -5.21 -19.01 16.81
C SER A 150 -4.73 -18.38 15.51
N SER A 151 -3.85 -17.37 15.58
CA SER A 151 -3.38 -16.64 14.39
C SER A 151 -2.24 -17.35 13.65
N ILE A 152 -1.35 -18.05 14.36
CA ILE A 152 -0.12 -18.63 13.80
C ILE A 152 0.08 -20.09 14.21
N LEU A 153 0.17 -20.39 15.50
CA LEU A 153 0.74 -21.69 15.94
C LEU A 153 -0.15 -22.90 15.62
N SER A 154 -1.47 -22.71 15.55
CA SER A 154 -2.45 -23.74 15.16
C SER A 154 -2.64 -23.87 13.64
N GLN A 155 -2.06 -22.95 12.86
CA GLN A 155 -2.21 -22.91 11.43
C GLN A 155 -1.24 -23.89 10.76
N ASN A 156 -1.72 -24.57 9.72
CA ASN A 156 -0.93 -25.59 9.02
C ASN A 156 0.07 -24.95 8.06
N SER A 157 -0.27 -23.81 7.47
CA SER A 157 0.54 -23.14 6.46
C SER A 157 0.40 -21.61 6.51
N LEU A 158 1.27 -20.91 5.77
CA LEU A 158 1.23 -19.45 5.66
C LEU A 158 -0.08 -18.96 5.02
N GLU A 159 -0.59 -19.71 4.04
CA GLU A 159 -1.86 -19.45 3.36
C GLU A 159 -3.03 -19.48 4.35
N SER A 160 -3.12 -20.53 5.17
CA SER A 160 -4.23 -20.67 6.12
C SER A 160 -4.15 -19.61 7.22
N ALA A 161 -2.94 -19.28 7.68
CA ALA A 161 -2.73 -18.20 8.64
C ALA A 161 -3.15 -16.84 8.05
N LEU A 162 -2.75 -16.54 6.81
CA LEU A 162 -3.08 -15.27 6.15
C LEU A 162 -4.57 -15.15 5.86
N ALA A 163 -5.20 -16.21 5.34
CA ALA A 163 -6.64 -16.27 5.10
C ALA A 163 -7.43 -16.06 6.40
N ASN A 164 -7.03 -16.73 7.49
CA ASN A 164 -7.65 -16.57 8.79
C ASN A 164 -7.49 -15.14 9.32
N HIS A 165 -6.28 -14.57 9.24
CA HIS A 165 -6.02 -13.23 9.74
C HIS A 165 -6.81 -12.16 8.97
N LEU A 166 -6.76 -12.18 7.64
CA LEU A 166 -7.48 -11.22 6.79
C LEU A 166 -9.00 -11.37 6.93
N SER A 167 -9.51 -12.60 6.99
CA SER A 167 -10.95 -12.83 7.13
C SER A 167 -11.51 -12.30 8.45
N ILE A 168 -10.78 -12.48 9.56
CA ILE A 168 -11.16 -11.90 10.86
C ILE A 168 -11.17 -10.37 10.78
N LYS A 169 -10.08 -9.76 10.28
CA LYS A 169 -9.94 -8.29 10.20
C LYS A 169 -11.00 -7.65 9.30
N LEU A 170 -11.32 -8.27 8.17
CA LEU A 170 -12.21 -7.70 7.16
C LEU A 170 -13.69 -8.07 7.37
N SER A 171 -14.00 -9.02 8.26
CA SER A 171 -15.37 -9.39 8.58
C SER A 171 -16.19 -8.25 9.19
N ASN A 172 -17.51 -8.36 9.08
CA ASN A 172 -18.48 -7.54 9.80
C ASN A 172 -19.79 -8.33 9.99
N SER A 173 -20.82 -7.71 10.55
CA SER A 173 -22.11 -8.37 10.80
C SER A 173 -22.81 -8.90 9.54
N SER A 174 -22.52 -8.33 8.37
CA SER A 174 -23.11 -8.71 7.08
C SER A 174 -22.22 -9.67 6.28
N LEU A 175 -20.93 -9.73 6.59
CA LEU A 175 -19.92 -10.52 5.89
C LEU A 175 -19.11 -11.32 6.90
N LEU A 176 -19.49 -12.60 7.06
CA LEU A 176 -18.92 -13.49 8.07
C LEU A 176 -17.45 -13.81 7.76
N SER A 177 -16.64 -13.97 8.80
CA SER A 177 -15.22 -14.35 8.68
C SER A 177 -15.05 -15.72 8.03
N SER A 178 -15.93 -16.69 8.28
CA SER A 178 -15.88 -18.00 7.63
C SER A 178 -16.03 -17.91 6.10
N THR A 179 -16.98 -17.10 5.62
CA THR A 179 -17.17 -16.88 4.18
C THR A 179 -15.95 -16.19 3.56
N LEU A 180 -15.38 -15.20 4.24
CA LEU A 180 -14.14 -14.55 3.79
C LEU A 180 -12.97 -15.52 3.79
N PHE A 181 -12.85 -16.37 4.81
CA PHE A 181 -11.80 -17.38 4.92
C PHE A 181 -11.84 -18.32 3.72
N ASP A 182 -13.01 -18.86 3.37
CA ASP A 182 -13.15 -19.78 2.23
C ASP A 182 -12.74 -19.10 0.91
N ILE A 183 -13.12 -17.82 0.73
CA ILE A 183 -12.74 -17.03 -0.45
C ILE A 183 -11.23 -16.80 -0.50
N PHE A 184 -10.63 -16.32 0.60
CA PHE A 184 -9.19 -16.06 0.67
C PHE A 184 -8.40 -17.35 0.48
N MET A 185 -8.78 -18.41 1.20
CA MET A 185 -8.09 -19.70 1.13
C MET A 185 -8.16 -20.30 -0.27
N GLY A 186 -9.32 -20.25 -0.94
CA GLY A 186 -9.46 -20.73 -2.32
C GLY A 186 -8.46 -20.07 -3.27
N VAL A 187 -8.39 -18.73 -3.25
CA VAL A 187 -7.47 -17.98 -4.12
C VAL A 187 -6.00 -18.22 -3.75
N LEU A 188 -5.67 -18.23 -2.46
CA LEU A 188 -4.29 -18.40 -1.99
C LEU A 188 -3.73 -19.81 -2.27
N VAL A 189 -4.57 -20.84 -2.27
CA VAL A 189 -4.16 -22.20 -2.64
C VAL A 189 -3.93 -22.32 -4.14
N GLU A 190 -4.81 -21.73 -4.94
CA GLU A 190 -4.76 -21.82 -6.41
C GLU A 190 -3.59 -21.01 -7.01
N ASP A 191 -3.28 -19.83 -6.47
CA ASP A 191 -2.25 -18.93 -6.99
C ASP A 191 -1.01 -18.87 -6.07
N GLN A 192 -0.06 -19.78 -6.30
CA GLN A 192 1.23 -19.81 -5.62
C GLN A 192 2.11 -18.58 -5.92
N GLY A 193 1.80 -17.82 -6.96
CA GLY A 193 2.45 -16.53 -7.24
C GLY A 193 2.17 -15.51 -6.13
N ILE A 194 0.94 -15.48 -5.60
CA ILE A 194 0.57 -14.61 -4.49
C ILE A 194 1.40 -14.96 -3.25
N ILE A 195 1.59 -16.24 -2.94
CA ILE A 195 2.32 -16.66 -1.74
C ILE A 195 3.80 -16.31 -1.81
N ARG A 196 4.42 -16.43 -3.00
CA ARG A 196 5.78 -15.92 -3.20
C ARG A 196 5.85 -14.42 -2.94
N ALA A 197 4.90 -13.65 -3.47
CA ALA A 197 4.84 -12.21 -3.24
C ALA A 197 4.62 -11.85 -1.76
N VAL A 198 3.79 -12.60 -1.03
CA VAL A 198 3.59 -12.43 0.44
C VAL A 198 4.91 -12.59 1.19
N LYS A 199 5.70 -13.61 0.86
CA LYS A 199 7.02 -13.85 1.49
C LYS A 199 8.00 -12.73 1.16
N GLU A 200 8.02 -12.25 -0.09
CA GLU A 200 8.84 -11.12 -0.49
C GLU A 200 8.43 -9.81 0.20
N ASP A 201 7.12 -9.57 0.37
CA ASP A 201 6.60 -8.40 1.08
C ASP A 201 6.98 -8.46 2.57
N LEU A 202 6.90 -9.63 3.23
CA LEU A 202 7.37 -9.80 4.61
C LEU A 202 8.87 -9.51 4.76
N ARG A 203 9.70 -10.02 3.83
CA ARG A 203 11.14 -9.73 3.80
C ARG A 203 11.40 -8.25 3.58
N ALA A 204 10.69 -7.62 2.65
CA ALA A 204 10.80 -6.19 2.37
C ALA A 204 10.51 -5.33 3.60
N VAL A 205 9.43 -5.61 4.33
CA VAL A 205 9.11 -4.88 5.57
C VAL A 205 10.20 -5.10 6.61
N LYS A 206 10.61 -6.36 6.82
CA LYS A 206 11.62 -6.72 7.82
C LYS A 206 13.00 -6.08 7.56
N GLU A 207 13.37 -5.94 6.29
CA GLU A 207 14.65 -5.33 5.87
C GLU A 207 14.63 -3.80 5.94
N ARG A 208 13.51 -3.19 5.55
CA ARG A 208 13.46 -1.75 5.24
C ARG A 208 12.87 -0.91 6.37
N ASP A 209 12.01 -1.50 7.22
CA ASP A 209 11.46 -0.82 8.38
C ASP A 209 12.27 -1.15 9.64
N PRO A 210 13.04 -0.19 10.20
CA PRO A 210 13.81 -0.41 11.42
C PRO A 210 12.92 -0.69 12.65
N ALA A 211 11.63 -0.35 12.63
CA ALA A 211 10.69 -0.68 13.70
C ALA A 211 10.17 -2.13 13.60
N CYS A 212 10.38 -2.80 12.47
CA CYS A 212 9.96 -4.18 12.26
C CYS A 212 10.98 -5.17 12.84
N ILE A 213 10.87 -5.46 14.14
CA ILE A 213 11.81 -6.34 14.84
C ILE A 213 11.65 -7.84 14.55
N SER A 214 10.54 -8.30 13.95
CA SER A 214 10.30 -9.72 13.63
C SER A 214 9.28 -9.86 12.48
N TYR A 215 9.24 -11.02 11.82
CA TYR A 215 8.22 -11.30 10.79
C TYR A 215 6.81 -11.35 11.39
N VAL A 216 6.65 -11.94 12.58
CA VAL A 216 5.34 -12.07 13.24
C VAL A 216 4.78 -10.71 13.63
N HIS A 217 5.64 -9.75 13.99
CA HIS A 217 5.24 -8.38 14.28
C HIS A 217 4.60 -7.71 13.06
N CYS A 218 5.23 -7.81 11.89
CA CYS A 218 4.63 -7.34 10.63
C CYS A 218 3.33 -8.09 10.31
N PHE A 219 3.39 -9.43 10.28
CA PHE A 219 2.29 -10.27 9.84
C PHE A 219 1.00 -10.03 10.64
N LEU A 220 1.09 -9.81 11.96
CA LEU A 220 -0.09 -9.65 12.81
C LEU A 220 -0.60 -8.20 12.91
N ASN A 221 0.25 -7.20 12.66
CA ASN A 221 -0.05 -5.82 13.06
C ASN A 221 -0.01 -4.80 11.92
N TYR A 222 0.70 -5.06 10.82
CA TYR A 222 0.97 -4.01 9.83
C TYR A 222 -0.13 -3.98 8.76
N LYS A 223 -1.05 -3.02 8.93
CA LYS A 223 -2.19 -2.86 8.03
C LYS A 223 -1.83 -2.59 6.56
N GLY A 224 -0.66 -2.01 6.30
CA GLY A 224 -0.15 -1.82 4.94
C GLY A 224 0.16 -3.16 4.26
N PHE A 225 0.81 -4.06 4.99
CA PHE A 225 1.01 -5.44 4.54
C PHE A 225 -0.33 -6.14 4.32
N HIS A 226 -1.27 -6.05 5.28
CA HIS A 226 -2.61 -6.66 5.15
C HIS A 226 -3.38 -6.15 3.92
N ALA A 227 -3.36 -4.83 3.68
CA ALA A 227 -4.03 -4.22 2.54
C ALA A 227 -3.43 -4.68 1.21
N CYS A 228 -2.10 -4.80 1.12
CA CYS A 228 -1.42 -5.33 -0.07
C CYS A 228 -1.88 -6.76 -0.37
N GLN A 229 -1.90 -7.65 0.64
CA GLN A 229 -2.26 -9.05 0.43
C GLN A 229 -3.75 -9.23 0.09
N ALA A 230 -4.62 -8.47 0.75
CA ALA A 230 -6.05 -8.46 0.42
C ALA A 230 -6.30 -7.92 -1.00
N HIS A 231 -5.52 -6.94 -1.46
CA HIS A 231 -5.58 -6.47 -2.84
C HIS A 231 -5.17 -7.57 -3.83
N ARG A 232 -4.13 -8.37 -3.57
CA ARG A 232 -3.74 -9.47 -4.48
C ARG A 232 -4.88 -10.46 -4.70
N VAL A 233 -5.59 -10.81 -3.64
CA VAL A 233 -6.78 -11.68 -3.75
C VAL A 233 -7.91 -10.98 -4.50
N ALA A 234 -8.18 -9.71 -4.21
CA ALA A 234 -9.17 -8.94 -4.97
C ALA A 234 -8.80 -8.79 -6.46
N HIS A 235 -7.52 -8.64 -6.79
CA HIS A 235 -7.00 -8.53 -8.15
C HIS A 235 -7.18 -9.84 -8.94
N ASN A 236 -6.90 -10.97 -8.31
CA ASN A 236 -7.14 -12.29 -8.89
C ASN A 236 -8.64 -12.47 -9.21
N LEU A 237 -9.53 -12.23 -8.23
CA LEU A 237 -10.99 -12.27 -8.41
C LEU A 237 -11.48 -11.29 -9.50
N TRP A 238 -10.90 -10.10 -9.57
CA TRP A 238 -11.21 -9.12 -10.61
C TRP A 238 -10.86 -9.63 -12.00
N SER A 239 -9.71 -10.28 -12.13
CA SER A 239 -9.21 -10.85 -13.39
C SER A 239 -10.04 -12.03 -13.88
N GLU A 240 -10.65 -12.78 -12.97
CA GLU A 240 -11.63 -13.84 -13.26
C GLU A 240 -13.04 -13.31 -13.60
N GLY A 241 -13.24 -11.99 -13.55
CA GLY A 241 -14.54 -11.38 -13.80
C GLY A 241 -15.48 -11.35 -12.60
N ARG A 242 -15.05 -11.80 -11.41
CA ARG A 242 -15.81 -11.70 -10.14
C ARG A 242 -15.73 -10.28 -9.54
N LYS A 243 -16.00 -9.28 -10.38
CA LYS A 243 -15.75 -7.85 -10.09
C LYS A 243 -16.49 -7.32 -8.86
N VAL A 244 -17.74 -7.73 -8.66
CA VAL A 244 -18.54 -7.29 -7.50
C VAL A 244 -17.88 -7.71 -6.18
N LEU A 245 -17.37 -8.94 -6.12
CA LEU A 245 -16.68 -9.44 -4.94
C LEU A 245 -15.33 -8.75 -4.73
N ALA A 246 -14.57 -8.53 -5.79
CA ALA A 246 -13.32 -7.77 -5.73
C ALA A 246 -13.53 -6.34 -5.19
N LEU A 247 -14.58 -5.66 -5.66
CA LEU A 247 -14.96 -4.32 -5.17
C LEU A 247 -15.44 -4.36 -3.71
N LEU A 248 -16.15 -5.41 -3.29
CA LEU A 248 -16.52 -5.59 -1.88
C LEU A 248 -15.27 -5.67 -1.00
N ILE A 249 -14.28 -6.47 -1.39
CA ILE A 249 -13.01 -6.61 -0.66
C ILE A 249 -12.26 -5.27 -0.63
N GLN A 250 -12.14 -4.57 -1.76
CA GLN A 250 -11.55 -3.22 -1.81
C GLN A 250 -12.21 -2.27 -0.79
N ASN A 251 -13.55 -2.20 -0.77
CA ASN A 251 -14.26 -1.32 0.15
C ASN A 251 -14.00 -1.69 1.62
N ARG A 252 -13.98 -2.99 1.96
CA ARG A 252 -13.66 -3.45 3.32
C ARG A 252 -12.22 -3.12 3.71
N VAL A 253 -11.26 -3.27 2.80
CA VAL A 253 -9.86 -2.87 3.01
C VAL A 253 -9.75 -1.37 3.25
N SER A 254 -10.48 -0.55 2.48
CA SER A 254 -10.55 0.90 2.69
C SER A 254 -11.15 1.25 4.05
N GLU A 255 -12.26 0.63 4.44
CA GLU A 255 -12.92 0.89 5.73
C GLU A 255 -12.07 0.50 6.94
N VAL A 256 -11.39 -0.66 6.90
CA VAL A 256 -10.67 -1.22 8.05
C VAL A 256 -9.23 -0.70 8.13
N PHE A 257 -8.54 -0.59 6.98
CA PHE A 257 -7.13 -0.23 6.95
C PHE A 257 -6.87 1.21 6.50
N ALA A 258 -7.90 1.91 6.01
CA ALA A 258 -7.77 3.23 5.38
C ALA A 258 -6.82 3.21 4.18
N VAL A 259 -6.90 2.15 3.37
CA VAL A 259 -6.13 1.94 2.14
C VAL A 259 -7.09 1.62 1.02
N ASP A 260 -7.12 2.42 -0.04
CA ASP A 260 -8.00 2.23 -1.17
C ASP A 260 -7.20 1.88 -2.43
N ILE A 261 -7.13 0.59 -2.75
CA ILE A 261 -6.44 0.09 -3.95
C ILE A 261 -7.48 -0.58 -4.84
N HIS A 262 -7.75 0.02 -5.99
CA HIS A 262 -8.68 -0.54 -6.96
C HIS A 262 -8.21 -1.94 -7.42
N PRO A 263 -9.08 -2.97 -7.46
CA PRO A 263 -8.68 -4.33 -7.83
C PRO A 263 -8.07 -4.46 -9.22
N GLY A 264 -8.39 -3.56 -10.15
CA GLY A 264 -7.75 -3.48 -11.46
C GLY A 264 -6.27 -3.03 -11.47
N ALA A 265 -5.80 -2.40 -10.40
CA ALA A 265 -4.40 -1.99 -10.29
C ALA A 265 -3.48 -3.21 -10.28
N LYS A 266 -2.27 -3.06 -10.81
CA LYS A 266 -1.26 -4.15 -10.85
C LYS A 266 -0.14 -3.81 -9.90
N ILE A 267 0.18 -4.71 -8.99
CA ILE A 267 1.22 -4.51 -7.97
C ILE A 267 2.20 -5.68 -8.01
N GLY A 268 3.49 -5.36 -8.16
CA GLY A 268 4.61 -6.30 -8.07
C GLY A 268 4.79 -6.86 -6.66
N SER A 269 5.97 -7.39 -6.37
CA SER A 269 6.32 -8.02 -5.09
C SER A 269 7.48 -7.31 -4.39
N GLY A 270 7.69 -7.62 -3.11
CA GLY A 270 8.65 -6.89 -2.27
C GLY A 270 8.17 -5.47 -1.95
N ILE A 271 6.87 -5.30 -1.74
CA ILE A 271 6.23 -4.00 -1.51
C ILE A 271 6.25 -3.67 -0.03
N LEU A 272 6.66 -2.44 0.29
CA LEU A 272 6.47 -1.85 1.60
C LEU A 272 5.41 -0.74 1.50
N LEU A 273 4.26 -0.95 2.14
CA LEU A 273 3.29 0.11 2.42
C LEU A 273 3.45 0.55 3.87
N ASP A 274 4.35 1.50 4.11
CA ASP A 274 4.70 1.93 5.46
C ASP A 274 3.66 2.92 6.00
N HIS A 275 3.16 2.63 7.21
CA HIS A 275 2.01 3.23 7.88
C HIS A 275 0.66 3.15 7.12
N ALA A 276 0.68 3.22 5.79
CA ALA A 276 -0.37 2.99 4.80
C ALA A 276 -1.64 3.86 4.86
N THR A 277 -1.95 4.51 5.98
CA THR A 277 -3.16 5.34 6.14
C THR A 277 -3.30 6.35 5.02
N GLY A 278 -4.44 6.37 4.33
CA GLY A 278 -4.74 7.31 3.25
C GLY A 278 -4.08 7.00 1.91
N VAL A 279 -3.48 5.81 1.74
CA VAL A 279 -2.98 5.39 0.41
C VAL A 279 -4.17 5.18 -0.53
N VAL A 280 -4.09 5.77 -1.73
CA VAL A 280 -5.09 5.65 -2.79
C VAL A 280 -4.40 5.25 -4.09
N VAL A 281 -4.80 4.13 -4.70
CA VAL A 281 -4.24 3.61 -5.95
C VAL A 281 -5.36 3.30 -6.93
N GLY A 282 -5.35 4.03 -8.06
CA GLY A 282 -6.40 3.94 -9.05
C GLY A 282 -6.30 2.72 -9.99
N GLU A 283 -7.42 2.47 -10.68
CA GLU A 283 -7.67 1.26 -11.49
C GLU A 283 -6.58 0.85 -12.47
N THR A 284 -5.93 1.80 -13.15
CA THR A 284 -4.95 1.52 -14.21
C THR A 284 -3.52 1.74 -13.76
N ALA A 285 -3.32 1.90 -12.45
CA ALA A 285 -1.99 2.07 -11.89
C ALA A 285 -1.21 0.77 -12.02
N VAL A 286 0.09 0.90 -12.25
CA VAL A 286 1.04 -0.21 -12.18
C VAL A 286 2.12 0.16 -11.18
N ILE A 287 2.40 -0.74 -10.26
CA ILE A 287 3.48 -0.64 -9.29
C ILE A 287 4.43 -1.80 -9.53
N GLY A 288 5.69 -1.49 -9.81
CA GLY A 288 6.75 -2.47 -10.00
C GLY A 288 7.13 -3.22 -8.72
N ASN A 289 8.23 -3.95 -8.78
CA ASN A 289 8.78 -4.70 -7.66
C ASN A 289 9.64 -3.82 -6.75
N ASN A 290 9.78 -4.21 -5.49
CA ASN A 290 10.67 -3.57 -4.53
C ASN A 290 10.37 -2.08 -4.30
N VAL A 291 9.10 -1.68 -4.41
CA VAL A 291 8.66 -0.30 -4.20
C VAL A 291 8.32 -0.08 -2.73
N SER A 292 8.71 1.08 -2.20
CA SER A 292 8.36 1.53 -0.85
C SER A 292 7.50 2.79 -0.92
N ILE A 293 6.31 2.74 -0.32
CA ILE A 293 5.29 3.79 -0.35
C ILE A 293 4.88 4.13 1.07
N LEU A 294 4.95 5.40 1.43
CA LEU A 294 4.55 5.88 2.75
C LEU A 294 3.04 6.23 2.79
N HIS A 295 2.55 6.60 3.97
CA HIS A 295 1.15 6.99 4.16
C HIS A 295 0.73 8.20 3.31
N ASN A 296 -0.58 8.31 3.08
CA ASN A 296 -1.26 9.40 2.39
C ASN A 296 -0.76 9.66 0.95
N VAL A 297 -0.24 8.61 0.30
CA VAL A 297 0.18 8.67 -1.11
C VAL A 297 -1.01 8.42 -2.02
N THR A 298 -1.14 9.25 -3.06
CA THR A 298 -2.16 9.08 -4.12
C THR A 298 -1.50 8.77 -5.46
N LEU A 299 -1.86 7.63 -6.07
CA LEU A 299 -1.58 7.27 -7.46
C LEU A 299 -2.87 7.42 -8.27
N GLY A 300 -3.18 8.66 -8.65
CA GLY A 300 -4.51 9.10 -9.09
C GLY A 300 -4.61 9.52 -10.56
N GLY A 301 -5.83 9.75 -11.02
CA GLY A 301 -6.10 10.34 -12.33
C GLY A 301 -6.11 11.87 -12.30
N THR A 302 -6.01 12.50 -13.47
CA THR A 302 -6.05 13.98 -13.62
C THR A 302 -7.41 14.55 -14.03
N GLY A 303 -8.40 13.69 -14.32
CA GLY A 303 -9.72 14.12 -14.78
C GLY A 303 -10.66 12.96 -15.12
N LYS A 304 -11.71 13.26 -15.90
CA LYS A 304 -12.81 12.34 -16.23
C LYS A 304 -12.60 11.45 -17.45
N VAL A 305 -11.40 11.44 -18.02
CA VAL A 305 -11.11 10.70 -19.25
C VAL A 305 -11.01 9.20 -18.93
N SER A 306 -11.70 8.37 -19.70
CA SER A 306 -11.65 6.91 -19.61
C SER A 306 -10.39 6.35 -20.28
N GLY A 307 -9.98 5.16 -19.86
CA GLY A 307 -8.78 4.49 -20.36
C GLY A 307 -7.63 4.55 -19.36
N ASP A 308 -6.42 4.38 -19.87
CA ASP A 308 -5.22 4.38 -19.03
C ASP A 308 -4.87 5.80 -18.56
N ARG A 309 -5.06 6.04 -17.26
CA ARG A 309 -5.12 7.38 -16.66
C ARG A 309 -4.38 7.51 -15.33
N HIS A 310 -3.70 6.46 -14.88
CA HIS A 310 -3.03 6.42 -13.58
C HIS A 310 -1.53 6.12 -13.72
N PRO A 311 -0.72 6.44 -12.69
CA PRO A 311 0.73 6.35 -12.78
C PRO A 311 1.26 4.93 -13.01
N LYS A 312 2.49 4.88 -13.53
CA LYS A 312 3.27 3.66 -13.72
C LYS A 312 4.57 3.81 -12.94
N ILE A 313 4.66 3.11 -11.82
CA ILE A 313 5.78 3.17 -10.89
C ILE A 313 6.74 2.03 -11.23
N GLY A 314 7.98 2.39 -11.58
CA GLY A 314 9.06 1.46 -11.85
C GLY A 314 9.57 0.75 -10.60
N ASP A 315 10.49 -0.18 -10.81
CA ASP A 315 11.04 -1.02 -9.76
C ASP A 315 11.94 -0.20 -8.81
N GLY A 316 11.94 -0.51 -7.52
CA GLY A 316 12.86 0.12 -6.58
C GLY A 316 12.56 1.58 -6.23
N VAL A 317 11.38 2.09 -6.60
CA VAL A 317 10.99 3.48 -6.34
C VAL A 317 10.65 3.70 -4.86
N LEU A 318 11.08 4.84 -4.31
CA LEU A 318 10.64 5.33 -3.00
C LEU A 318 9.67 6.50 -3.17
N ILE A 319 8.49 6.40 -2.58
CA ILE A 319 7.48 7.47 -2.57
C ILE A 319 7.25 7.96 -1.14
N GLY A 320 7.68 9.20 -0.86
CA GLY A 320 7.55 9.83 0.44
C GLY A 320 6.10 10.13 0.84
N ALA A 321 5.88 10.32 2.15
CA ALA A 321 4.55 10.53 2.72
C ALA A 321 3.80 11.71 2.10
N GLY A 322 2.48 11.58 1.95
CA GLY A 322 1.62 12.68 1.49
C GLY A 322 1.80 13.08 0.02
N THR A 323 2.47 12.25 -0.78
CA THR A 323 2.74 12.55 -2.19
C THR A 323 1.53 12.27 -3.08
N CYS A 324 1.26 13.15 -4.05
CA CYS A 324 0.28 12.94 -5.11
C CYS A 324 0.96 12.79 -6.46
N ILE A 325 0.80 11.64 -7.12
CA ILE A 325 1.26 11.37 -8.49
C ILE A 325 0.01 11.21 -9.36
N LEU A 326 -0.17 12.10 -10.34
CA LEU A 326 -1.43 12.21 -11.07
C LEU A 326 -1.24 12.03 -12.57
N GLY A 327 -2.08 11.17 -13.16
CA GLY A 327 -2.15 10.95 -14.60
C GLY A 327 -1.38 9.71 -15.05
N ASN A 328 -1.50 9.38 -16.33
CA ASN A 328 -0.72 8.31 -16.95
C ASN A 328 0.71 8.78 -17.23
N ILE A 329 1.54 8.77 -16.18
CA ILE A 329 2.94 9.17 -16.23
C ILE A 329 3.84 8.07 -15.67
N MET A 330 5.04 7.95 -16.21
CA MET A 330 6.07 7.03 -15.76
C MET A 330 6.93 7.64 -14.64
N ILE A 331 7.10 6.91 -13.54
CA ILE A 331 8.14 7.14 -12.55
C ILE A 331 9.18 6.03 -12.76
N GLY A 332 10.34 6.39 -13.29
CA GLY A 332 11.36 5.42 -13.70
C GLY A 332 11.98 4.67 -12.52
N ASP A 333 12.60 3.53 -12.82
CA ASP A 333 13.18 2.64 -11.82
C ASP A 333 14.18 3.33 -10.90
N GLY A 334 14.11 3.02 -9.61
CA GLY A 334 14.98 3.56 -8.57
C GLY A 334 14.84 5.07 -8.37
N ALA A 335 13.76 5.70 -8.86
CA ALA A 335 13.50 7.11 -8.58
C ALA A 335 13.07 7.31 -7.12
N LYS A 336 13.31 8.52 -6.61
CA LYS A 336 12.87 8.97 -5.28
C LYS A 336 11.92 10.14 -5.43
N ILE A 337 10.72 10.04 -4.87
CA ILE A 337 9.78 11.16 -4.77
C ILE A 337 9.74 11.60 -3.32
N GLY A 338 10.12 12.86 -3.05
CA GLY A 338 10.11 13.36 -1.68
C GLY A 338 8.71 13.61 -1.14
N ALA A 339 8.58 13.63 0.18
CA ALA A 339 7.30 13.80 0.86
C ALA A 339 6.58 15.10 0.45
N GLY A 340 5.25 15.05 0.44
CA GLY A 340 4.37 16.18 0.12
C GLY A 340 4.43 16.65 -1.34
N SER A 341 5.06 15.89 -2.24
CA SER A 341 5.24 16.33 -3.63
C SER A 341 3.98 16.15 -4.47
N VAL A 342 3.80 17.01 -5.49
CA VAL A 342 2.75 16.86 -6.51
C VAL A 342 3.40 16.63 -7.87
N VAL A 343 3.37 15.39 -8.35
CA VAL A 343 4.03 14.94 -9.57
C VAL A 343 3.02 14.87 -10.71
N LEU A 344 3.25 15.70 -11.74
CA LEU A 344 2.38 15.84 -12.91
C LEU A 344 3.09 15.48 -14.23
N LYS A 345 4.36 15.10 -14.16
CA LYS A 345 5.22 14.77 -15.30
C LYS A 345 6.09 13.58 -14.96
N GLU A 346 6.55 12.89 -15.99
CA GLU A 346 7.44 11.74 -15.85
C GLU A 346 8.71 12.09 -15.08
N VAL A 347 9.19 11.13 -14.28
CA VAL A 347 10.42 11.24 -13.49
C VAL A 347 11.42 10.21 -14.02
N PRO A 348 12.61 10.61 -14.50
CA PRO A 348 13.59 9.68 -15.03
C PRO A 348 14.10 8.68 -13.98
N PRO A 349 14.56 7.48 -14.41
CA PRO A 349 15.15 6.50 -13.52
C PRO A 349 16.30 7.05 -12.69
N ARG A 350 16.41 6.58 -11.45
CA ARG A 350 17.47 6.93 -10.49
C ARG A 350 17.63 8.43 -10.27
N THR A 351 16.54 9.20 -10.30
CA THR A 351 16.55 10.64 -9.99
C THR A 351 15.64 10.97 -8.83
N THR A 352 15.81 12.14 -8.23
CA THR A 352 14.96 12.64 -7.14
C THR A 352 14.05 13.77 -7.63
N ALA A 353 12.75 13.69 -7.35
CA ALA A 353 11.78 14.74 -7.62
C ALA A 353 11.08 15.20 -6.33
N VAL A 354 10.97 16.52 -6.14
CA VAL A 354 10.46 17.12 -4.91
C VAL A 354 9.62 18.38 -5.18
N GLY A 355 8.67 18.67 -4.30
CA GLY A 355 7.91 19.91 -4.25
C GLY A 355 6.53 19.86 -4.91
N ASN A 356 5.83 20.99 -4.86
CA ASN A 356 4.49 21.17 -5.41
C ASN A 356 4.42 22.43 -6.30
N PRO A 357 4.41 22.30 -7.64
CA PRO A 357 4.60 21.06 -8.40
C PRO A 357 6.04 20.54 -8.31
N ALA A 358 6.21 19.23 -8.48
CA ALA A 358 7.49 18.56 -8.31
C ALA A 358 8.51 18.97 -9.39
N ARG A 359 9.77 19.12 -8.98
CA ARG A 359 10.92 19.41 -9.85
C ARG A 359 12.04 18.41 -9.57
N LEU A 360 12.84 18.12 -10.61
CA LEU A 360 14.04 17.30 -10.45
C LEU A 360 15.10 18.06 -9.66
N VAL A 361 15.67 17.40 -8.67
CA VAL A 361 16.87 17.87 -8.00
C VAL A 361 18.04 17.87 -9.00
N GLY A 362 18.80 18.96 -9.07
CA GLY A 362 19.83 19.18 -10.10
C GLY A 362 19.29 19.77 -11.41
N GLY A 363 17.97 19.97 -11.52
CA GLY A 363 17.33 20.52 -12.71
C GLY A 363 17.13 19.50 -13.83
N ARG A 364 16.55 19.96 -14.95
CA ARG A 364 16.15 19.08 -16.06
C ARG A 364 17.33 18.61 -16.91
N GLU A 365 18.33 19.46 -17.10
CA GLU A 365 19.46 19.18 -18.00
C GLU A 365 20.49 18.24 -17.38
N ASN A 366 20.71 18.34 -16.06
CA ASN A 366 21.66 17.51 -15.34
C ASN A 366 21.11 17.06 -13.97
N PRO A 367 20.08 16.20 -13.94
CA PRO A 367 19.49 15.75 -12.69
C PRO A 367 20.50 14.91 -11.90
N ILE A 368 20.50 15.06 -10.57
CA ILE A 368 21.35 14.25 -9.69
C ILE A 368 20.91 12.79 -9.79
N LYS A 369 21.89 11.92 -10.03
CA LYS A 369 21.68 10.46 -10.13
C LYS A 369 21.93 9.79 -8.79
N LEU A 370 21.05 8.84 -8.46
CA LEU A 370 21.13 8.04 -7.25
C LEU A 370 21.95 6.77 -7.52
N ASP A 371 22.98 6.56 -6.70
CA ASP A 371 23.82 5.36 -6.78
C ASP A 371 23.14 4.14 -6.16
N LYS A 372 22.40 4.37 -5.06
CA LYS A 372 21.64 3.35 -4.32
C LYS A 372 20.17 3.36 -4.73
N ILE A 373 19.51 2.22 -4.57
CA ILE A 373 18.07 2.10 -4.80
C ILE A 373 17.31 2.66 -3.59
N PRO A 374 16.54 3.75 -3.75
CA PRO A 374 16.03 4.51 -2.62
C PRO A 374 15.01 3.71 -1.80
N SER A 375 14.24 2.81 -2.40
CA SER A 375 13.25 2.00 -1.69
C SER A 375 13.85 1.04 -0.66
N PHE A 376 15.10 0.60 -0.84
CA PHE A 376 15.80 -0.24 0.13
C PHE A 376 16.44 0.60 1.23
N THR A 377 17.01 1.75 0.86
CA THR A 377 17.70 2.62 1.82
C THR A 377 16.76 3.40 2.73
N MET A 378 15.50 3.60 2.31
CA MET A 378 14.52 4.45 2.99
C MET A 378 15.05 5.85 3.33
N ASP A 379 15.99 6.36 2.53
CA ASP A 379 16.57 7.68 2.71
C ASP A 379 15.62 8.77 2.18
N HIS A 380 15.02 9.50 3.11
CA HIS A 380 14.05 10.54 2.81
C HIS A 380 14.66 11.92 2.55
N THR A 381 15.96 12.14 2.78
CA THR A 381 16.53 13.50 2.85
C THR A 381 17.70 13.76 1.93
N SER A 382 18.50 12.73 1.56
CA SER A 382 19.73 12.99 0.79
C SER A 382 19.42 13.62 -0.57
N HIS A 383 20.26 14.58 -0.96
CA HIS A 383 20.12 15.45 -2.14
C HIS A 383 18.94 16.43 -2.12
N ILE A 384 18.03 16.34 -1.15
CA ILE A 384 16.92 17.30 -0.99
C ILE A 384 17.37 18.51 -0.17
N THR A 385 18.25 18.31 0.81
CA THR A 385 18.82 19.39 1.63
C THR A 385 19.61 20.42 0.82
N GLU A 386 20.17 20.00 -0.33
CA GLU A 386 20.93 20.86 -1.25
C GLU A 386 20.04 21.55 -2.30
N TRP A 387 18.73 21.26 -2.30
CA TRP A 387 17.81 21.73 -3.33
C TRP A 387 17.33 23.18 -3.14
N SER A 388 17.37 23.69 -1.91
CA SER A 388 17.00 25.05 -1.57
C SER A 388 18.08 25.67 -0.69
N ASP A 389 18.36 26.96 -0.88
CA ASP A 389 19.34 27.73 -0.10
C ASP A 389 19.04 27.73 1.42
N TYR A 390 17.83 27.27 1.79
CA TYR A 390 17.41 26.98 3.14
C TYR A 390 16.44 25.78 3.14
N VAL A 391 16.84 24.68 3.77
CA VAL A 391 16.01 23.49 4.05
C VAL A 391 16.04 23.27 5.56
N ILE A 392 14.86 23.14 6.17
CA ILE A 392 14.67 22.98 7.63
C ILE A 392 14.76 21.51 8.02
#